data_AF-A0A1I2WGX2-F1
#
_entry.id   AF-A0A1I2WGX2-F1
#
_cell.length_a   1.000
_cell.length_b   1.000
_cell.length_c   1.000
_cell.angle_alpha   90.00
_cell.angle_beta   90.00
_cell.angle_gamma   90.00
#
_symmetry.space_group_name_H-M   'P 1'
#
loop_
_entity.id
_entity.type
_entity.pdbx_description
1 polymer ?
#
loop_
_entity_poly.entity_id
_entity_poly.type
_entity_poly.pdbx_seq_one_letter_code
_entity_poly.pdbx_strand_id
1 'polypeptide(L)' 'MSRLVFILSFALLIAFYIVWGLLDLAFGGILTVVGTIALIYFRRRYLGMRPYWAGRLSDIPKYFKLP' A
#
# COMPACT_ATOMS: atom_id res chain seq x y z
N MET A 1 -9.12 -7.73 3.11
CA MET A 1 -8.31 -7.31 4.25
C MET A 1 -9.29 -6.74 5.23
N SER A 2 -9.55 -7.46 6.32
CA SER A 2 -10.37 -6.92 7.38
C SER A 2 -9.66 -5.71 8.00
N ARG A 3 -10.42 -4.82 8.64
CA ARG A 3 -9.89 -3.62 9.30
C ARG A 3 -8.76 -3.97 10.29
N LEU A 4 -8.93 -5.08 11.02
CA LEU A 4 -7.95 -5.61 11.96
C LEU A 4 -6.64 -6.01 11.26
N VAL A 5 -6.70 -6.75 10.16
CA VAL A 5 -5.49 -7.17 9.44
C VAL A 5 -4.74 -5.94 8.91
N PHE A 6 -5.44 -4.91 8.42
CA PHE A 6 -4.80 -3.66 7.99
C PHE A 6 -4.05 -2.95 9.12
N ILE A 7 -4.71 -2.79 10.27
CA ILE A 7 -4.12 -2.13 11.43
C ILE A 7 -2.90 -2.92 11.93
N LEU A 8 -3.02 -4.24 12.04
CA LEU A 8 -1.93 -5.11 12.48
C LEU A 8 -0.74 -5.05 11.53
N SER A 9 -0.96 -5.14 10.22
CA SER A 9 0.13 -5.04 9.24
C SER A 9 0.80 -3.67 9.25
N PHE A 10 0.04 -2.59 9.46
CA PHE A 10 0.60 -1.24 9.55
C PHE A 10 1.43 -1.04 10.83
N ALA A 11 0.93 -1.53 11.98
CA ALA A 11 1.66 -1.51 13.24
C ALA A 11 2.97 -2.33 13.16
N LEU A 12 2.91 -3.50 12.51
CA LEU A 12 4.08 -4.35 12.28
C LEU A 12 5.14 -3.64 11.43
N LEU A 13 4.72 -2.90 10.39
CA LEU A 13 5.62 -2.12 9.54
C LEU A 13 6.39 -1.05 10.34
N ILE A 14 5.70 -0.34 11.23
CA ILE A 14 6.31 0.66 12.12
C ILE A 14 7.28 -0.01 13.09
N ALA A 15 6.91 -1.14 13.68
CA ALA A 15 7.79 -1.89 14.57
C ALA A 15 9.08 -2.33 13.85
N PHE A 16 8.96 -2.83 12.62
CA PHE A 16 10.12 -3.19 11.80
C PHE A 16 11.02 -2.00 11.51
N TYR A 17 10.46 -0.83 11.21
CA TYR A 17 11.23 0.41 11.01
C TYR A 17 12.06 0.78 12.24
N ILE A 18 11.45 0.74 13.42
CA ILE A 18 12.13 1.07 14.68
C ILE A 18 13.28 0.09 14.93
N VAL A 19 13.04 -1.22 14.78
CA VAL A 19 14.07 -2.24 14.95
C VAL A 19 15.22 -2.05 13.96
N TRP A 20 14.91 -1.74 12.69
CA TRP A 20 15.94 -1.46 11.68
C TRP A 20 16.79 -0.23 12.02
N GLY A 21 16.16 0.83 12.55
CA GLY A 21 16.86 2.02 13.01
C GLY A 21 17.75 1.75 14.22
N LEU A 22 17.32 0.90 15.15
CA LEU A 22 18.14 0.48 16.30
C LEU A 22 19.36 -0.37 15.88
N LEU A 23 19.29 -1.06 14.74
CA LEU A 23 20.37 -1.86 14.19
C LEU A 23 21.34 -1.04 13.30
N ASP A 24 21.15 0.28 13.22
CA ASP A 24 21.96 1.22 12.42
C ASP A 24 21.99 0.87 10.92
N LEU A 25 20.93 0.21 10.44
CA LEU A 25 20.79 -0.22 9.07
C LEU A 25 20.14 0.90 8.24
N ALA A 26 20.93 1.53 7.36
CA ALA A 26 20.56 2.69 6.55
C ALA A 26 19.34 2.51 5.62
N PHE A 27 18.86 1.28 5.43
CA PHE A 27 17.78 0.94 4.50
C PHE A 27 16.37 0.90 5.13
N GLY A 28 16.23 1.19 6.43
CA GLY A 28 14.93 1.14 7.13
C GLY A 28 13.85 2.04 6.50
N GLY A 29 14.22 3.22 6.01
CA GLY A 29 13.31 4.15 5.35
C GLY A 29 12.75 3.66 4.01
N ILE A 30 13.52 2.87 3.26
CA ILE A 30 13.04 2.29 1.99
C ILE A 30 12.00 1.20 2.29
N LEU A 31 12.22 0.40 3.34
CA LEU A 31 11.32 -0.67 3.75
C LEU A 31 9.94 -0.12 4.18
N THR A 32 9.90 1.02 4.88
CA THR A 32 8.63 1.67 5.23
C THR A 32 7.90 2.26 4.04
N VAL A 33 8.62 2.90 3.11
CA VAL A 33 8.01 3.44 1.89
C VAL A 33 7.39 2.33 1.05
N VAL A 34 8.16 1.29 0.73
CA VAL A 34 7.70 0.15 -0.09
C VAL A 34 6.56 -0.60 0.61
N GLY A 35 6.70 -0.86 1.91
CA GLY A 35 5.68 -1.56 2.69
C GLY A 35 4.37 -0.77 2.82
N THR A 36 4.44 0.56 2.94
CA THR A 36 3.26 1.43 2.96
C THR A 36 2.53 1.41 1.62
N ILE A 37 3.27 1.50 0.51
CA ILE A 37 2.69 1.39 -0.84
C ILE A 37 2.00 0.04 -1.03
N ALA A 38 2.65 -1.05 -0.64
CA ALA A 38 2.07 -2.39 -0.70
C ALA A 38 0.79 -2.50 0.14
N LEU A 39 0.79 -1.97 1.37
CA LEU A 39 -0.37 -1.96 2.26
C LEU A 39 -1.56 -1.20 1.67
N ILE A 40 -1.29 -0.03 1.08
CA ILE A 40 -2.33 0.78 0.41
C ILE A 40 -2.85 0.04 -0.83
N TYR A 41 -1.98 -0.57 -1.63
CA TYR A 41 -2.36 -1.35 -2.80
C TYR A 41 -3.30 -2.50 -2.42
N PHE A 42 -2.91 -3.33 -1.44
CA PHE A 42 -3.75 -4.43 -0.96
C PHE A 42 -5.06 -3.93 -0.35
N ARG A 43 -5.04 -2.85 0.44
CA ARG A 43 -6.26 -2.27 0.98
C ARG A 43 -7.22 -1.81 -0.13
N ARG A 44 -6.73 -1.14 -1.18
CA ARG A 44 -7.58 -0.72 -2.32
C ARG A 44 -8.12 -1.91 -3.11
N ARG A 45 -7.29 -2.92 -3.38
CA ARG A 45 -7.70 -4.18 -4.04
C ARG A 45 -8.83 -4.85 -3.25
N TYR A 46 -8.73 -4.89 -1.93
CA TYR A 46 -9.74 -5.47 -1.06
C TYR A 46 -11.01 -4.64 -0.89
N LEU A 47 -10.92 -3.31 -0.98
CA LEU A 47 -12.09 -2.43 -0.98
C LEU A 47 -12.83 -2.43 -2.33
N GLY A 48 -12.40 -3.25 -3.30
CA GLY A 48 -12.98 -3.25 -4.65
C GLY A 48 -12.88 -1.88 -5.33
N MET A 49 -11.96 -1.02 -4.86
CA MET A 49 -11.80 0.30 -5.43
C MET A 49 -11.33 0.14 -6.87
N ARG A 50 -12.12 0.69 -7.80
CA ARG A 50 -11.71 0.75 -9.19
C ARG A 50 -10.35 1.43 -9.27
N PRO A 51 -9.49 1.00 -10.19
CA PRO A 51 -8.24 1.70 -10.44
C PRO A 51 -8.50 3.19 -10.62
N TYR A 52 -7.55 4.04 -10.23
CA TYR A 52 -7.67 5.49 -10.32
C TYR A 52 -7.94 5.95 -11.77
N TRP A 53 -7.41 5.20 -12.74
CA TRP A 53 -7.68 5.38 -14.17
C TRP A 53 -9.04 4.87 -14.68
N ALA A 54 -9.80 4.15 -13.84
CA ALA A 54 -11.14 3.65 -14.16
C ALA A 54 -12.25 4.52 -13.52
N GLY A 55 -11.88 5.61 -12.85
CA GLY A 55 -12.82 6.58 -12.28
C GLY A 55 -13.51 7.45 -13.34
N ARG A 56 -14.62 8.09 -12.98
CA ARG A 56 -15.27 9.07 -13.89
C ARG A 56 -14.36 10.25 -14.21
N LEU A 57 -13.55 10.68 -13.25
CA LEU A 57 -12.59 11.78 -13.29
C LEU A 57 -11.22 11.38 -13.87
N SER A 58 -11.10 10.17 -14.41
CA SER A 58 -9.87 9.76 -15.08
C SER A 58 -9.80 10.38 -16.47
N ASP A 59 -8.74 11.16 -16.71
CA ASP A 59 -8.38 11.67 -18.04
C ASP A 59 -7.80 10.57 -18.95
N ILE A 60 -7.56 9.37 -18.41
CA ILE A 60 -7.07 8.24 -19.22
C ILE A 60 -8.20 7.74 -20.13
N PRO A 61 -7.95 7.65 -21.45
CA PRO A 61 -8.93 7.19 -22.41
C PRO A 61 -9.47 5.79 -22.07
N LYS A 62 -10.78 5.70 -21.87
CA LYS A 62 -11.49 4.48 -21.38
C LYS A 62 -11.63 3.38 -22.44
N TYR A 63 -10.86 3.41 -23.51
CA TYR A 63 -11.00 2.50 -24.66
C TYR A 63 -10.43 1.10 -24.39
N PHE A 64 -9.56 0.96 -23.38
CA PHE A 64 -9.08 -0.34 -22.92
C PHE A 64 -10.12 -0.98 -21.98
N LYS A 65 -11.19 -1.53 -22.56
CA LYS A 65 -11.96 -2.56 -21.88
C LYS A 65 -11.11 -3.83 -21.90
N LEU A 66 -10.56 -4.21 -20.74
CA LEU A 66 -10.03 -5.57 -20.57
C LEU A 66 -11.20 -6.55 -20.81
N PRO A 67 -11.00 -7.66 -21.55
CA PRO A 67 -12.03 -8.66 -21.80
C PRO A 67 -12.59 -9.24 -20.50
#